data_AF-A0A523VQ31-F1
#
_entry.id   AF-A0A523VQ31-F1
#
_cell.length_a   1.000
_cell.length_b   1.000
_cell.length_c   1.000
_cell.angle_alpha   90.00
_cell.angle_beta   90.00
_cell.angle_gamma   90.00
#
_symmetry.space_group_name_H-M   'P 1'
#
loop_
_entity.id
_entity.type
_entity.pdbx_description
1 polymer ?
#
loop_
_entity_poly.entity_id
_entity_poly.type
_entity_poly.pdbx_seq_one_letter_code
_entity_poly.pdbx_strand_id
1 'polypeptide(L)'
;MSKEIKDIQHMVDLLKQGATLTELACPVCASPLFRVQSGELWCGKCEKRVIVVKEGEAAEKATSQAQMLSLERTMLMKIQTVENRIINEENVEELQKLNAVLASLLENLERLKKM
;
A
#
# COMPACT_ATOMS: atom_id res chain seq x y z
N MET A 1 42.77 1.32 -15.21
CA MET A 1 42.41 0.22 -14.29
C MET A 1 40.98 -0.20 -14.57
N SER A 2 40.75 -1.47 -14.85
CA SER A 2 39.50 -2.01 -15.38
C SER A 2 38.33 -1.83 -14.41
N LYS A 3 37.16 -1.47 -14.93
CA LYS A 3 35.93 -1.18 -14.17
C LYS A 3 35.53 -2.30 -13.20
N GLU A 4 35.79 -3.55 -13.58
CA GLU A 4 35.55 -4.75 -12.77
C GLU A 4 36.30 -4.77 -11.43
N ILE A 5 37.53 -4.23 -11.38
CA ILE A 5 38.31 -4.19 -10.13
C ILE A 5 37.66 -3.23 -9.12
N LYS A 6 37.08 -2.13 -9.59
CA LYS A 6 36.38 -1.16 -8.73
C LYS A 6 35.08 -1.75 -8.16
N ASP A 7 34.32 -2.46 -8.99
CA ASP A 7 33.07 -3.10 -8.56
C ASP A 7 33.34 -4.16 -7.46
N ILE A 8 34.41 -4.94 -7.62
CA ILE A 8 34.85 -5.92 -6.60
C ILE A 8 35.29 -5.22 -5.32
N GLN A 9 36.02 -4.12 -5.42
CA GLN A 9 36.47 -3.36 -4.25
C GLN A 9 35.29 -2.82 -3.43
N HIS A 10 34.27 -2.26 -4.09
CA HIS A 10 33.05 -1.80 -3.43
C HIS A 10 32.30 -2.93 -2.71
N MET A 11 32.21 -4.11 -3.34
CA MET A 11 31.60 -5.29 -2.70
C MET A 11 32.37 -5.75 -1.46
N VAL A 12 33.70 -5.69 -1.49
CA VAL A 12 34.55 -5.98 -0.33
C VAL A 12 34.35 -4.95 0.79
N ASP A 13 34.23 -3.68 0.45
CA ASP A 13 34.04 -2.62 1.44
C ASP A 13 32.68 -2.71 2.14
N LEU A 14 31.62 -3.16 1.44
CA LEU A 14 30.33 -3.47 2.05
C LEU A 14 30.46 -4.59 3.11
N LEU A 15 31.24 -5.64 2.83
CA LEU A 15 31.49 -6.71 3.81
C LEU A 15 32.27 -6.20 5.03
N LYS A 16 33.27 -5.33 4.82
CA LYS A 16 34.03 -4.69 5.91
C LYS A 16 33.15 -3.81 6.79
N GLN A 17 32.11 -3.19 6.23
CA GLN A 17 31.11 -2.40 6.96
C GLN A 17 30.07 -3.27 7.68
N GLY A 18 30.21 -4.59 7.64
CA GLY A 18 29.31 -5.53 8.31
C GLY A 18 28.05 -5.85 7.52
N ALA A 19 28.01 -5.59 6.21
CA ALA A 19 26.94 -6.10 5.36
C ALA A 19 27.10 -7.62 5.16
N THR A 20 25.99 -8.33 5.04
CA THR A 20 25.96 -9.78 4.81
C THR A 20 25.62 -10.09 3.35
N LEU A 21 26.40 -10.93 2.69
CA LEU A 21 26.07 -11.42 1.34
C LEU A 21 24.78 -12.25 1.40
N THR A 22 23.84 -12.00 0.49
CA THR A 22 22.58 -12.75 0.41
C THR A 22 22.54 -13.65 -0.82
N GLU A 23 21.68 -14.66 -0.81
CA GLU A 23 21.45 -15.57 -1.95
C GLU A 23 20.64 -14.92 -3.08
N LEU A 24 20.21 -13.67 -2.91
CA LEU A 24 19.37 -12.95 -3.86
C LEU A 24 20.23 -12.21 -4.88
N ALA A 25 19.82 -12.28 -6.15
CA ALA A 25 20.44 -11.54 -7.24
C ALA A 25 19.70 -10.23 -7.54
N CYS A 26 20.44 -9.18 -7.90
CA CYS A 26 19.87 -7.92 -8.35
C CYS A 26 19.11 -8.14 -9.68
N PRO A 27 17.83 -7.72 -9.80
CA PRO A 27 17.04 -7.92 -11.02
C PRO A 27 17.55 -7.12 -12.22
N VAL A 28 18.39 -6.09 -12.00
CA VAL A 28 18.90 -5.22 -13.07
C VAL A 28 20.24 -5.70 -13.64
N CYS A 29 21.12 -6.24 -12.78
CA CYS A 29 22.51 -6.55 -13.17
C CYS A 29 22.99 -7.95 -12.79
N ALA A 30 22.11 -8.78 -12.21
CA ALA A 30 22.41 -10.13 -11.72
C ALA A 30 23.55 -10.23 -10.67
N SER A 31 24.01 -9.11 -10.11
CA SER A 31 25.00 -9.08 -9.04
C SER A 31 24.36 -9.50 -7.71
N PRO A 32 25.09 -10.20 -6.81
CA PRO A 32 24.59 -10.55 -5.49
C PRO A 32 24.18 -9.33 -4.66
N LEU A 33 23.07 -9.45 -3.93
CA LEU A 33 22.62 -8.42 -3.00
C LEU A 33 23.26 -8.59 -1.63
N PHE A 34 23.49 -7.46 -0.96
CA PHE A 34 24.03 -7.37 0.38
C PHE A 34 22.96 -6.87 1.33
N ARG A 35 22.82 -7.49 2.50
CA ARG A 35 22.00 -6.97 3.60
C ARG A 35 22.87 -6.06 4.45
N VAL A 36 22.64 -4.76 4.39
CA VAL A 36 23.35 -3.78 5.22
C VAL A 36 22.79 -3.78 6.65
N GLN A 37 23.49 -3.14 7.60
CA GLN A 37 23.12 -3.16 9.03
C GLN A 37 21.70 -2.63 9.32
N SER A 38 21.16 -1.75 8.47
CA SER A 38 19.78 -1.27 8.55
C SER A 38 18.71 -2.32 8.21
N GLY A 39 19.12 -3.50 7.73
CA GLY A 39 18.24 -4.58 7.28
C GLY A 39 17.82 -4.47 5.81
N GLU A 40 18.22 -3.40 5.11
CA GLU A 40 17.91 -3.19 3.70
C GLU A 40 18.78 -4.05 2.76
N LEU A 41 18.23 -4.45 1.61
CA LEU A 41 18.99 -5.10 0.56
C LEU A 41 19.60 -4.05 -0.37
N TRP A 42 20.89 -4.19 -0.66
CA TRP A 42 21.68 -3.25 -1.43
C TRP A 42 22.46 -3.96 -2.53
N CYS A 43 22.45 -3.42 -3.73
CA CYS A 43 23.29 -3.90 -4.82
C CYS A 43 24.60 -3.10 -4.87
N GLY A 44 25.73 -3.75 -4.62
CA GLY A 44 27.05 -3.10 -4.66
C GLY A 44 27.45 -2.61 -6.05
N LYS A 45 26.95 -3.24 -7.12
CA LYS A 45 27.26 -2.88 -8.52
C LYS A 45 26.36 -1.77 -9.08
N CYS A 46 25.08 -1.76 -8.69
CA CYS A 46 24.14 -0.72 -9.12
C CYS A 46 24.10 0.48 -8.17
N GLU A 47 24.67 0.35 -6.97
CA GLU A 47 24.60 1.32 -5.88
C GLU A 47 23.16 1.74 -5.59
N LYS A 48 22.26 0.75 -5.55
CA LYS A 48 20.82 0.94 -5.36
C LYS A 48 20.27 0.00 -4.30
N ARG A 49 19.33 0.51 -3.53
CA ARG A 49 18.47 -0.27 -2.64
C ARG A 49 17.54 -1.15 -3.48
N VAL A 50 17.39 -2.40 -3.08
CA VAL A 50 16.48 -3.38 -3.66
C VAL A 50 15.43 -3.76 -2.63
N ILE A 51 14.18 -3.85 -3.05
CA ILE A 51 13.06 -4.24 -2.20
C ILE A 51 12.51 -5.53 -2.78
N VAL A 52 12.52 -6.60 -1.98
CA VAL A 52 11.89 -7.86 -2.36
C VAL A 52 10.45 -7.80 -1.93
N VAL A 53 9.55 -7.78 -2.89
CA VAL A 53 8.11 -7.93 -2.66
C VAL A 53 7.82 -9.42 -2.68
N LYS A 54 7.41 -9.99 -1.55
CA LYS A 54 6.87 -11.36 -1.54
C LYS A 54 5.52 -11.35 -2.25
N GLU A 55 5.34 -12.22 -3.23
CA GLU A 55 4.03 -12.45 -3.86
C GLU A 55 3.05 -12.90 -2.77
N GLY A 56 2.11 -12.02 -2.41
CA GLY A 56 1.17 -12.19 -1.29
C GLY A 56 0.82 -10.87 -0.59
N GLU A 57 1.82 -10.13 -0.09
CA GLU A 57 1.58 -8.88 0.67
C GLU A 57 1.06 -7.72 -0.19
N ALA A 58 1.48 -7.65 -1.46
CA ALA A 58 0.96 -6.65 -2.40
C ALA A 58 -0.49 -6.96 -2.82
N ALA A 59 -0.85 -8.24 -2.89
CA ALA A 59 -2.20 -8.66 -3.22
C ALA A 59 -3.17 -8.39 -2.06
N GLU A 60 -2.78 -8.62 -0.81
CA GLU A 60 -3.60 -8.28 0.35
C GLU A 60 -3.83 -6.77 0.48
N LYS A 61 -2.79 -5.94 0.32
CA LYS A 61 -2.94 -4.47 0.35
C LYS A 61 -3.75 -3.92 -0.83
N ALA A 62 -3.57 -4.47 -2.02
CA ALA A 62 -4.37 -4.10 -3.18
C ALA A 62 -5.83 -4.55 -3.02
N THR A 63 -6.05 -5.73 -2.44
CA THR A 63 -7.39 -6.26 -2.14
C THR A 63 -8.08 -5.44 -1.06
N SER A 64 -7.36 -5.06 0.01
CA SER A 64 -7.91 -4.23 1.08
C SER A 64 -8.25 -2.82 0.58
N GLN A 65 -7.41 -2.23 -0.26
CA GLN A 65 -7.71 -0.94 -0.91
C GLN A 65 -8.90 -1.04 -1.86
N ALA A 66 -8.97 -2.10 -2.67
CA ALA A 66 -10.11 -2.34 -3.56
C ALA A 66 -11.43 -2.56 -2.80
N GLN A 67 -11.39 -3.30 -1.68
CA GLN A 67 -12.54 -3.50 -0.80
C GLN A 67 -12.98 -2.19 -0.14
N MET A 68 -12.05 -1.36 0.29
CA MET A 68 -12.33 -0.03 0.87
C MET A 68 -13.02 0.89 -0.16
N LEU A 69 -12.50 0.92 -1.40
CA LEU A 69 -13.11 1.68 -2.51
C LEU A 69 -14.51 1.15 -2.86
N SER A 70 -14.71 -0.17 -2.81
CA SER A 70 -16.02 -0.79 -3.01
C SER A 70 -17.01 -0.34 -1.93
N LEU A 71 -16.59 -0.32 -0.66
CA LEU A 71 -17.43 0.09 0.46
C LEU A 71 -17.81 1.58 0.38
N GLU A 72 -16.87 2.44 -0.01
CA GLU A 72 -17.14 3.87 -0.23
C GLU A 72 -18.19 4.07 -1.32
N ARG A 73 -18.07 3.37 -2.46
CA ARG A 73 -19.10 3.40 -3.52
C ARG A 73 -20.45 2.91 -3.02
N THR A 74 -20.49 1.82 -2.24
CA THR A 74 -21.74 1.32 -1.68
C THR A 74 -22.39 2.35 -0.75
N MET A 75 -21.61 3.04 0.09
CA MET A 75 -22.13 4.09 0.97
C MET A 75 -22.72 5.26 0.17
N LEU A 76 -22.03 5.73 -0.87
CA LEU A 76 -22.55 6.77 -1.76
C LEU A 76 -23.86 6.36 -2.43
N MET A 77 -23.95 5.13 -2.94
CA MET A 77 -25.20 4.60 -3.53
C MET A 77 -26.34 4.54 -2.50
N LYS A 78 -26.05 4.15 -1.26
CA LYS A 78 -27.06 4.11 -0.20
C LYS A 78 -27.51 5.50 0.22
N ILE A 79 -26.61 6.47 0.31
CA ILE A 79 -26.95 7.87 0.56
C ILE A 79 -27.92 8.39 -0.52
N GLN A 80 -27.58 8.19 -1.79
CA GLN A 80 -28.46 8.60 -2.90
C GLN A 80 -29.81 7.87 -2.88
N THR A 81 -29.84 6.60 -2.49
CA THR A 81 -31.09 5.84 -2.31
C THR A 81 -31.96 6.46 -1.22
N VAL A 82 -31.38 6.82 -0.07
CA VAL A 82 -32.10 7.42 1.05
C VAL A 82 -32.58 8.83 0.70
N GLU A 83 -31.76 9.63 0.02
CA GLU A 83 -32.13 10.95 -0.50
C GLU A 83 -33.37 10.87 -1.41
N ASN A 84 -33.36 9.95 -2.38
CA ASN A 84 -34.52 9.75 -3.26
C ASN A 84 -35.80 9.34 -2.52
N ARG A 85 -35.67 8.61 -1.40
CA ARG A 85 -36.83 8.26 -0.56
C ARG A 85 -37.35 9.48 0.21
N ILE A 86 -36.44 10.31 0.73
CA ILE A 86 -36.80 11.55 1.45
C ILE A 86 -37.57 12.51 0.54
N ILE A 87 -37.15 12.66 -0.72
CA ILE A 87 -37.80 13.57 -1.70
C ILE A 87 -39.30 13.26 -1.86
N ASN A 88 -39.69 11.99 -1.76
CA ASN A 88 -41.05 11.54 -2.03
C ASN A 88 -41.84 11.20 -0.75
N GLU A 89 -41.27 11.41 0.44
CA GLU A 89 -41.91 11.05 1.71
C GLU A 89 -42.64 12.25 2.31
N GLU A 90 -43.92 12.07 2.62
CA GLU A 90 -44.78 13.08 3.22
C GLU A 90 -45.07 12.78 4.70
N ASN A 91 -44.85 11.54 5.15
CA ASN A 91 -45.04 11.17 6.54
C ASN A 91 -43.86 11.68 7.39
N VAL A 92 -44.17 12.54 8.36
CA VAL A 92 -43.18 13.17 9.25
C VAL A 92 -42.40 12.15 10.09
N GLU A 93 -43.03 11.07 10.55
CA GLU A 93 -42.37 10.03 11.34
C GLU A 93 -41.41 9.21 10.47
N GLU A 94 -41.79 8.88 9.24
CA GLU A 94 -40.90 8.20 8.29
C GLU A 94 -39.76 9.11 7.82
N LEU A 95 -40.02 10.41 7.61
CA LEU A 95 -38.99 11.41 7.33
C LEU A 95 -37.94 11.47 8.46
N GLN A 96 -38.37 11.42 9.72
CA GLN A 96 -37.44 11.39 10.86
C GLN A 96 -36.56 10.14 10.84
N LYS A 97 -37.13 8.96 10.55
CA LYS A 97 -36.36 7.71 10.43
C LYS A 97 -35.37 7.77 9.28
N LEU A 98 -35.79 8.25 8.11
CA LEU A 98 -34.92 8.38 6.93
C LEU A 98 -33.77 9.37 7.18
N ASN A 99 -34.04 10.49 7.85
CA ASN A 99 -33.00 11.46 8.23
C ASN A 99 -31.99 10.87 9.23
N ALA A 100 -32.45 10.08 10.20
CA ALA A 100 -31.56 9.40 11.15
C ALA A 100 -30.64 8.40 10.43
N VAL A 101 -31.18 7.64 9.47
CA VAL A 101 -30.39 6.74 8.62
C VAL A 101 -29.39 7.51 7.77
N LEU A 102 -29.81 8.62 7.14
CA LEU A 102 -28.93 9.46 6.32
C LEU A 102 -27.77 10.03 7.15
N ALA A 103 -28.03 10.54 8.35
CA ALA A 103 -27.00 11.04 9.26
C ALA A 103 -25.99 9.95 9.62
N SER A 104 -26.46 8.74 9.94
CA SER A 104 -25.59 7.59 10.23
C SER A 104 -24.73 7.20 9.02
N LEU A 105 -25.29 7.20 7.81
CA LEU A 105 -24.54 6.90 6.58
C LEU A 105 -23.45 7.94 6.31
N LEU A 106 -23.74 9.22 6.52
CA LEU A 106 -22.78 10.31 6.34
C LEU A 106 -21.63 10.23 7.36
N GLU A 107 -21.94 9.95 8.62
CA GLU A 107 -20.93 9.75 9.67
C GLU A 107 -20.02 8.56 9.33
N ASN A 108 -20.60 7.44 8.90
CA ASN A 108 -19.84 6.28 8.47
C ASN A 108 -18.93 6.60 7.26
N LEU A 109 -19.42 7.38 6.29
CA LEU A 109 -18.61 7.83 5.16
C LEU A 109 -17.44 8.73 5.60
N GLU A 110 -17.68 9.64 6.56
CA GLU A 110 -16.62 10.49 7.11
C GLU A 110 -15.56 9.66 7.84
N ARG A 111 -15.96 8.64 8.60
CA ARG A 111 -15.04 7.70 9.26
C ARG A 111 -14.20 6.94 8.24
N LEU A 112 -14.81 6.47 7.15
CA LEU A 112 -14.09 5.78 6.07
C LEU A 112 -13.04 6.67 5.40
N LYS A 113 -13.31 7.98 5.22
CA LYS A 113 -12.35 8.93 4.64
C LYS A 113 -11.18 9.30 5.56
N LYS A 114 -11.33 9.08 6.87
CA LYS A 114 -10.29 9.36 7.88
C LYS A 114 -9.35 8.17 8.13
N MET A 115 -9.69 6.99 7.63
CA MET A 115 -8.87 5.77 7.72
C MET A 115 -7.84 5.70 6.60
#